data_AF-A0A9D5Q7H8-F1
#
_entry.id   AF-A0A9D5Q7H8-F1
#
_cell.length_a   1.000
_cell.length_b   1.000
_cell.length_c   1.000
_cell.angle_alpha   90.00
_cell.angle_beta   90.00
_cell.angle_gamma   90.00
#
_symmetry.space_group_name_H-M   'P 1'
#
loop_
_entity.id
_entity.type
_entity.pdbx_description
1 polymer ?
#
loop_
_entity_poly.entity_id
_entity_poly.type
_entity_poly.pdbx_seq_one_letter_code
_entity_poly.pdbx_strand_id
1 'polypeptide(L)'
;MECHQGRASKVSVDGAIEEANVADADTVSEDLGFVNIHYHAAAATKYGKLAQGGYEYEGQAYDANFAHVEGYESCTDCHSPHTLEVLTDECSECHAAADLKEVRMAGSLVDYDGDGNLEEGIYHEIEGLQALLYMAIQDYAEEHSGTAIGYDSHNYPYFFADTNADGQISEDEAVRDNGYNAWTPRLLKAAYNYQLSKKDPGMYAHGGKYIIQLLYDSVADLNTVLSTPVDLAEAHRIDHGHFAGSEEAFRHWDEDGEVPPACSKCHSAPGLPLFLKDGTTISQPPSNGFQCSTCHDDLSTYSQYEVKEVTFPSGAVVASEDPTTNLCMNCHQGRQSTVQVRNATEGLEDDAVAEKLGFMNVHYFAAGATKFGTEAKGGYEYEGKDYVGVFRHVPKYAGCITCHSTHKLEVKVEECSGCHPQMNEGGLEAIRLTAPDYDGDGDTSEGVAQELEALHQALYTAIQDYASNVVNAALVYDSHNYPYFFNDTNGNGEPDPEEATRDNRYGTWTPTLLKAAYNYQYVAKDPGGFAHNGKYIAQLLYDSLESLNATTEAMVRP
;
A
#
# COMPACT_ATOMS: atom_id res chain seq x y z
N MET A 1 -2.65 30.05 8.91
CA MET A 1 -3.35 29.39 7.80
C MET A 1 -4.73 29.96 7.48
N GLU A 2 -5.27 30.86 8.32
CA GLU A 2 -6.59 31.52 8.12
C GLU A 2 -6.86 32.07 6.71
N CYS A 3 -5.85 32.64 6.04
CA CYS A 3 -6.02 33.27 4.72
C CYS A 3 -5.81 32.32 3.53
N HIS A 4 -5.13 31.19 3.72
CA HIS A 4 -4.69 30.25 2.68
C HIS A 4 -5.32 28.85 2.82
N GLN A 5 -6.46 28.77 3.52
CA GLN A 5 -7.17 27.52 3.78
C GLN A 5 -8.18 27.13 2.69
N GLY A 6 -8.47 28.02 1.75
CA GLY A 6 -9.61 27.89 0.84
C GLY A 6 -10.93 28.38 1.45
N ARG A 7 -12.02 28.28 0.68
CA ARG A 7 -13.37 28.74 1.05
C ARG A 7 -14.47 27.71 0.84
N ALA A 8 -14.12 26.54 0.32
CA ALA A 8 -15.00 25.40 0.14
C ALA A 8 -14.21 24.13 0.44
N SER A 9 -14.90 23.00 0.58
CA SER A 9 -14.31 21.68 0.81
C SER A 9 -15.22 20.62 0.19
N LYS A 10 -14.86 19.34 0.32
CA LYS A 10 -15.77 18.22 0.01
C LYS A 10 -17.19 18.44 0.55
N VAL A 11 -17.29 18.87 1.81
CA VAL A 11 -18.58 19.11 2.50
C VAL A 11 -19.42 20.17 1.78
N SER A 12 -18.78 21.18 1.20
CA SER A 12 -19.48 22.22 0.45
C SER A 12 -20.05 21.69 -0.86
N VAL A 13 -19.32 20.81 -1.53
CA VAL A 13 -19.76 20.15 -2.78
C VAL A 13 -20.89 19.17 -2.50
N ASP A 14 -20.74 18.31 -1.48
CA ASP A 14 -21.79 17.37 -1.08
C ASP A 14 -23.07 18.11 -0.66
N GLY A 15 -22.95 19.20 0.11
CA GLY A 15 -24.09 20.01 0.50
C GLY A 15 -24.83 20.63 -0.69
N ALA A 16 -24.11 21.11 -1.71
CA ALA A 16 -24.70 21.62 -2.94
C ALA A 16 -25.43 20.51 -3.73
N ILE A 17 -24.85 19.30 -3.79
CA ILE A 17 -25.46 18.13 -4.45
C ILE A 17 -26.73 17.68 -3.72
N GLU A 18 -26.69 17.63 -2.39
CA GLU A 18 -27.84 17.26 -1.57
C GLU A 18 -28.98 18.27 -1.69
N GLU A 19 -28.67 19.58 -1.66
CA GLU A 19 -29.66 20.64 -1.80
C GLU A 19 -30.34 20.64 -3.18
N ALA A 20 -29.59 20.34 -4.25
CA ALA A 20 -30.14 20.23 -5.60
C ALA A 20 -31.06 19.02 -5.79
N ASN A 21 -31.06 18.04 -4.88
CA ASN A 21 -31.97 16.88 -4.84
C ASN A 21 -32.18 16.21 -6.22
N VAL A 22 -31.07 15.92 -6.89
CA VAL A 22 -31.04 15.34 -8.23
C VAL A 22 -31.30 13.84 -8.21
N ALA A 23 -31.84 13.30 -9.30
CA ALA A 23 -32.29 11.91 -9.39
C ALA A 23 -31.11 10.90 -9.38
N ASP A 24 -30.01 11.26 -10.03
CA ASP A 24 -28.78 10.47 -10.11
C ASP A 24 -27.57 11.40 -10.35
N ALA A 25 -26.36 10.82 -10.32
CA ALA A 25 -25.10 11.55 -10.40
C ALA A 25 -24.82 12.18 -11.78
N ASP A 26 -25.57 11.77 -12.81
CA ASP A 26 -25.33 12.12 -14.21
C ASP A 26 -26.46 13.00 -14.81
N THR A 27 -27.45 13.36 -13.99
CA THR A 27 -28.54 14.26 -14.37
C THR A 27 -28.14 15.73 -14.18
N VAL A 28 -28.31 16.53 -15.23
CA VAL A 28 -28.13 17.98 -15.18
C VAL A 28 -29.17 18.63 -14.27
N SER A 29 -28.75 19.58 -13.44
CA SER A 29 -29.65 20.36 -12.58
C SER A 29 -29.38 21.86 -12.68
N GLU A 30 -30.46 22.65 -12.79
CA GLU A 30 -30.40 24.12 -12.76
C GLU A 30 -30.08 24.67 -11.36
N ASP A 31 -30.27 23.86 -10.32
CA ASP A 31 -29.95 24.22 -8.93
C ASP A 31 -28.46 23.97 -8.60
N LEU A 32 -27.72 23.29 -9.48
CA LEU A 32 -26.28 23.09 -9.35
C LEU A 32 -25.49 24.22 -10.01
N GLY A 33 -24.54 24.75 -9.27
CA GLY A 33 -23.56 25.71 -9.76
C GLY A 33 -22.16 25.35 -9.30
N PHE A 34 -21.15 25.88 -10.00
CA PHE A 34 -19.76 25.62 -9.67
C PHE A 34 -19.41 26.09 -8.25
N VAL A 35 -18.88 25.17 -7.43
CA VAL A 35 -18.36 25.44 -6.09
C VAL A 35 -16.87 25.76 -6.21
N ASN A 36 -16.43 26.88 -5.66
CA ASN A 36 -15.04 27.34 -5.81
C ASN A 36 -14.27 27.28 -4.49
N ILE A 37 -13.18 26.51 -4.47
CA ILE A 37 -12.19 26.44 -3.38
C ILE A 37 -11.52 27.79 -3.07
N HIS A 38 -11.52 28.73 -4.02
CA HIS A 38 -10.82 30.03 -3.94
C HIS A 38 -9.30 29.91 -4.08
N TYR A 39 -8.61 31.04 -4.34
CA TYR A 39 -7.19 31.06 -4.67
C TYR A 39 -6.27 30.84 -3.46
N HIS A 40 -5.06 30.35 -3.75
CA HIS A 40 -3.95 30.14 -2.83
C HIS A 40 -4.32 29.27 -1.61
N ALA A 41 -5.02 28.16 -1.86
CA ALA A 41 -5.48 27.21 -0.85
C ALA A 41 -4.37 26.24 -0.38
N ALA A 42 -3.14 26.74 -0.20
CA ALA A 42 -1.97 25.92 0.13
C ALA A 42 -2.13 25.09 1.42
N ALA A 43 -2.88 25.59 2.41
CA ALA A 43 -3.14 24.81 3.62
C ALA A 43 -4.09 23.63 3.37
N ALA A 44 -5.06 23.78 2.45
CA ALA A 44 -5.91 22.66 2.04
C ALA A 44 -5.08 21.56 1.35
N THR A 45 -4.14 21.96 0.48
CA THR A 45 -3.22 21.01 -0.16
C THR A 45 -2.29 20.32 0.85
N LYS A 46 -1.65 21.09 1.74
CA LYS A 46 -0.69 20.54 2.71
C LYS A 46 -1.32 19.56 3.69
N TYR A 47 -2.49 19.91 4.21
CA TYR A 47 -3.20 19.11 5.21
C TYR A 47 -4.15 18.07 4.60
N GLY A 48 -4.12 17.84 3.28
CA GLY A 48 -4.78 16.72 2.59
C GLY A 48 -6.08 16.23 3.25
N LYS A 49 -6.09 14.94 3.64
CA LYS A 49 -7.20 14.29 4.35
C LYS A 49 -7.63 15.00 5.63
N LEU A 50 -6.71 15.61 6.36
CA LEU A 50 -7.02 16.30 7.62
C LEU A 50 -7.83 17.58 7.39
N ALA A 51 -7.65 18.25 6.24
CA ALA A 51 -8.40 19.45 5.86
C ALA A 51 -9.59 19.17 4.94
N GLN A 52 -9.57 18.04 4.21
CA GLN A 52 -10.59 17.64 3.23
C GLN A 52 -10.90 18.75 2.21
N GLY A 53 -9.85 19.47 1.81
CA GLY A 53 -9.97 20.60 0.89
C GLY A 53 -10.26 20.20 -0.55
N GLY A 54 -9.88 18.98 -0.94
CA GLY A 54 -10.30 18.35 -2.20
C GLY A 54 -11.59 17.54 -2.04
N TYR A 55 -12.20 17.18 -3.17
CA TYR A 55 -13.28 16.21 -3.21
C TYR A 55 -12.72 14.79 -3.21
N GLU A 56 -12.76 14.16 -2.04
CA GLU A 56 -12.35 12.77 -1.84
C GLU A 56 -13.49 11.81 -2.20
N TYR A 57 -13.20 10.80 -3.03
CA TYR A 57 -14.17 9.82 -3.48
C TYR A 57 -14.40 8.72 -2.44
N GLU A 58 -15.63 8.19 -2.40
CA GLU A 58 -16.00 7.14 -1.46
C GLU A 58 -15.22 5.84 -1.74
N GLY A 59 -14.79 5.16 -0.66
CA GLY A 59 -13.98 3.95 -0.75
C GLY A 59 -12.49 4.20 -1.03
N GLN A 60 -12.09 5.44 -1.34
CA GLN A 60 -10.69 5.80 -1.56
C GLN A 60 -10.03 6.37 -0.29
N ALA A 61 -8.79 5.99 -0.06
CA ALA A 61 -7.94 6.56 0.97
C ALA A 61 -6.98 7.62 0.37
N TYR A 62 -6.64 8.63 1.17
CA TYR A 62 -5.89 9.80 0.71
C TYR A 62 -4.74 10.12 1.65
N ASP A 63 -3.71 10.78 1.09
CA ASP A 63 -2.60 11.32 1.86
C ASP A 63 -3.08 12.36 2.87
N ALA A 64 -2.64 12.21 4.12
CA ALA A 64 -3.23 12.95 5.22
C ALA A 64 -2.61 14.31 5.46
N ASN A 65 -1.28 14.38 5.56
CA ASN A 65 -0.56 15.63 5.72
C ASN A 65 0.82 15.46 5.11
N PHE A 66 1.19 16.40 4.26
CA PHE A 66 2.55 16.46 3.77
C PHE A 66 3.49 16.88 4.91
N ALA A 67 4.30 15.91 5.33
CA ALA A 67 5.38 16.09 6.28
C ALA A 67 6.71 16.15 5.52
N HIS A 68 7.54 17.12 5.86
CA HIS A 68 8.88 17.26 5.34
C HIS A 68 9.87 16.66 6.37
N VAL A 69 11.17 16.94 6.21
CA VAL A 69 12.16 16.62 7.24
C VAL A 69 12.04 17.61 8.40
N GLU A 70 12.45 17.18 9.60
CA GLU A 70 12.42 18.02 10.81
C GLU A 70 13.08 19.39 10.54
N GLY A 71 12.40 20.47 10.94
CA GLY A 71 12.83 21.84 10.70
C GLY A 71 12.18 22.52 9.48
N TYR A 72 11.48 21.78 8.62
CA TYR A 72 10.78 22.31 7.43
C TYR A 72 9.29 21.96 7.41
N GLU A 73 8.64 22.00 8.58
CA GLU A 73 7.25 21.57 8.72
C GLU A 73 6.24 22.70 8.57
N SER A 74 6.66 23.94 8.87
CA SER A 74 5.81 25.11 8.87
C SER A 74 5.99 25.95 7.61
N CYS A 75 4.97 26.75 7.28
CA CYS A 75 5.04 27.65 6.14
C CYS A 75 6.23 28.62 6.22
N THR A 76 6.60 29.05 7.43
CA THR A 76 7.68 30.03 7.65
C THR A 76 9.08 29.43 7.62
N ASP A 77 9.18 28.10 7.65
CA ASP A 77 10.46 27.42 7.47
C ASP A 77 10.86 27.43 5.98
N CYS A 78 9.87 27.41 5.08
CA CYS A 78 10.13 27.46 3.63
C CYS A 78 9.90 28.84 3.00
N HIS A 79 9.10 29.71 3.62
CA HIS A 79 8.74 31.03 3.09
C HIS A 79 9.11 32.17 4.04
N SER A 80 9.58 33.27 3.45
CA SER A 80 9.73 34.54 4.14
C SER A 80 8.35 35.04 4.63
N PRO A 81 8.14 35.26 5.94
CA PRO A 81 6.87 35.79 6.44
C PRO A 81 6.60 37.25 6.02
N HIS A 82 7.59 37.93 5.45
CA HIS A 82 7.48 39.33 5.03
C HIS A 82 7.32 39.52 3.53
N THR A 83 7.97 38.68 2.71
CA THR A 83 7.92 38.77 1.24
C THR A 83 7.09 37.65 0.61
N LEU A 84 6.82 36.57 1.34
CA LEU A 84 6.20 35.32 0.87
C LEU A 84 7.03 34.54 -0.16
N GLU A 85 8.21 35.06 -0.52
CA GLU A 85 9.17 34.37 -1.38
C GLU A 85 9.68 33.10 -0.69
N VAL A 86 9.93 32.07 -1.50
CA VAL A 86 10.51 30.80 -1.05
C VAL A 86 11.99 31.01 -0.71
N LEU A 87 12.43 30.44 0.41
CA LEU A 87 13.80 30.48 0.91
C LEU A 87 14.65 29.39 0.26
N THR A 88 14.97 29.56 -1.03
CA THR A 88 15.58 28.51 -1.86
C THR A 88 17.01 28.11 -1.47
N ASP A 89 17.75 29.00 -0.78
CA ASP A 89 19.15 28.74 -0.41
C ASP A 89 19.26 27.50 0.48
N GLU A 90 18.31 27.35 1.41
CA GLU A 90 18.24 26.23 2.36
C GLU A 90 17.85 24.91 1.68
N CYS A 91 17.01 24.97 0.64
CA CYS A 91 16.59 23.80 -0.13
C CYS A 91 17.77 23.12 -0.86
N SER A 92 18.76 23.91 -1.27
CA SER A 92 19.89 23.44 -2.09
C SER A 92 20.84 22.47 -1.35
N GLU A 93 20.73 22.39 -0.02
CA GLU A 93 21.48 21.43 0.79
C GLU A 93 21.02 19.98 0.53
N CYS A 94 19.73 19.80 0.18
CA CYS A 94 19.10 18.49 0.00
C CYS A 94 18.55 18.27 -1.43
N HIS A 95 18.20 19.33 -2.14
CA HIS A 95 17.61 19.28 -3.48
C HIS A 95 18.59 19.86 -4.51
N ALA A 96 19.00 19.03 -5.47
CA ALA A 96 19.98 19.42 -6.48
C ALA A 96 19.39 20.35 -7.58
N ALA A 97 18.08 20.33 -7.78
CA ALA A 97 17.42 21.13 -8.81
C ALA A 97 17.35 22.60 -8.40
N ALA A 98 17.72 23.49 -9.33
CA ALA A 98 17.63 24.94 -9.11
C ALA A 98 16.19 25.47 -9.23
N ASP A 99 15.35 24.77 -10.01
CA ASP A 99 13.90 25.02 -10.09
C ASP A 99 13.17 23.96 -9.28
N LEU A 100 12.29 24.39 -8.38
CA LEU A 100 11.51 23.50 -7.52
C LEU A 100 10.52 22.65 -8.31
N LYS A 101 10.12 23.08 -9.51
CA LYS A 101 9.23 22.29 -10.38
C LYS A 101 9.88 21.01 -10.89
N GLU A 102 11.22 21.01 -10.99
CA GLU A 102 12.02 19.86 -11.43
C GLU A 102 12.35 18.91 -10.26
N VAL A 103 11.91 19.23 -9.04
CA VAL A 103 12.22 18.39 -7.88
C VAL A 103 11.39 17.11 -7.91
N ARG A 104 12.11 15.99 -7.97
CA ARG A 104 11.63 14.65 -7.66
C ARG A 104 12.57 14.01 -6.63
N MET A 105 12.01 13.33 -5.64
CA MET A 105 12.77 12.63 -4.60
C MET A 105 12.67 11.12 -4.78
N ALA A 106 13.64 10.40 -4.21
CA ALA A 106 13.69 8.94 -4.30
C ALA A 106 12.47 8.21 -3.71
N GLY A 107 11.64 8.89 -2.91
CA GLY A 107 10.37 8.36 -2.42
C GLY A 107 9.19 8.48 -3.39
N SER A 108 9.42 9.00 -4.61
CA SER A 108 8.41 9.17 -5.65
C SER A 108 8.93 8.80 -7.04
N LEU A 109 9.07 7.49 -7.28
CA LEU A 109 9.70 6.91 -8.48
C LEU A 109 8.73 6.13 -9.38
N VAL A 110 7.45 6.47 -9.30
CA VAL A 110 6.38 6.04 -10.21
C VAL A 110 6.13 7.09 -11.28
N ASP A 111 5.51 6.66 -12.37
CA ASP A 111 5.01 7.50 -13.45
C ASP A 111 3.54 7.80 -13.17
N TYR A 112 3.23 8.99 -12.66
CA TYR A 112 1.89 9.28 -12.16
C TYR A 112 0.91 9.59 -13.30
N ASP A 113 1.36 10.23 -14.38
CA ASP A 113 0.52 10.57 -15.53
C ASP A 113 0.57 9.53 -16.68
N GLY A 114 1.52 8.61 -16.65
CA GLY A 114 1.64 7.49 -17.59
C GLY A 114 2.31 7.87 -18.91
N ASP A 115 3.07 8.96 -18.98
CA ASP A 115 3.74 9.41 -20.20
C ASP A 115 5.10 8.71 -20.49
N GLY A 116 5.56 7.89 -19.53
CA GLY A 116 6.82 7.16 -19.57
C GLY A 116 8.03 7.93 -19.02
N ASN A 117 7.86 9.13 -18.47
CA ASN A 117 8.92 10.02 -18.02
C ASN A 117 9.11 10.01 -16.50
N LEU A 118 10.02 9.17 -16.03
CA LEU A 118 10.38 9.10 -14.60
C LEU A 118 11.42 10.15 -14.15
N GLU A 119 11.90 11.01 -15.04
CA GLU A 119 12.97 11.98 -14.73
C GLU A 119 12.44 13.37 -14.35
N GLU A 120 11.24 13.74 -14.80
CA GLU A 120 10.66 15.05 -14.55
C GLU A 120 10.17 15.24 -13.10
N GLY A 121 10.05 16.49 -12.66
CA GLY A 121 9.57 16.78 -11.31
C GLY A 121 8.05 16.55 -11.14
N ILE A 122 7.60 16.45 -9.89
CA ILE A 122 6.19 16.21 -9.51
C ILE A 122 5.24 17.27 -10.07
N TYR A 123 5.75 18.45 -10.41
CA TYR A 123 4.95 19.47 -11.06
C TYR A 123 4.43 19.03 -12.44
N HIS A 124 5.27 18.38 -13.24
CA HIS A 124 4.94 17.97 -14.61
C HIS A 124 3.97 16.78 -14.64
N GLU A 125 4.19 15.81 -13.75
CA GLU A 125 3.25 14.73 -13.43
C GLU A 125 1.83 15.24 -13.12
N ILE A 126 1.74 16.32 -12.32
CA ILE A 126 0.44 16.96 -12.04
C ILE A 126 -0.12 17.67 -13.29
N GLU A 127 0.72 18.25 -14.15
CA GLU A 127 0.27 18.87 -15.41
C GLU A 127 -0.30 17.82 -16.39
N GLY A 128 0.33 16.65 -16.51
CA GLY A 128 -0.18 15.55 -17.32
C GLY A 128 -1.51 15.01 -16.79
N LEU A 129 -1.62 14.75 -15.49
CA LEU A 129 -2.89 14.35 -14.87
C LEU A 129 -3.98 15.43 -14.99
N GLN A 130 -3.61 16.72 -14.92
CA GLN A 130 -4.54 17.80 -15.22
C GLN A 130 -5.04 17.74 -16.67
N ALA A 131 -4.17 17.43 -17.63
CA ALA A 131 -4.58 17.28 -19.03
C ALA A 131 -5.52 16.09 -19.22
N LEU A 132 -5.24 14.93 -18.60
CA LEU A 132 -6.12 13.76 -18.61
C LEU A 132 -7.49 14.06 -17.98
N LEU A 133 -7.51 14.71 -16.82
CA LEU A 133 -8.77 15.11 -16.17
C LEU A 133 -9.55 16.12 -17.00
N TYR A 134 -8.89 17.09 -17.62
CA TYR A 134 -9.58 18.07 -18.45
C TYR A 134 -10.22 17.41 -19.68
N MET A 135 -9.52 16.47 -20.33
CA MET A 135 -10.08 15.65 -21.40
C MET A 135 -11.32 14.90 -20.94
N ALA A 136 -11.25 14.18 -19.81
CA ALA A 136 -12.38 13.45 -19.26
C ALA A 136 -13.58 14.38 -18.93
N ILE A 137 -13.31 15.58 -18.41
CA ILE A 137 -14.33 16.60 -18.13
C ILE A 137 -15.03 17.05 -19.42
N GLN A 138 -14.28 17.28 -20.49
CA GLN A 138 -14.84 17.69 -21.79
C GLN A 138 -15.68 16.58 -22.41
N ASP A 139 -15.15 15.36 -22.49
CA ASP A 139 -15.85 14.21 -23.03
C ASP A 139 -17.15 13.92 -22.25
N TYR A 140 -17.09 14.02 -20.91
CA TYR A 140 -18.26 13.81 -20.06
C TYR A 140 -19.33 14.88 -20.29
N ALA A 141 -18.93 16.15 -20.35
CA ALA A 141 -19.86 17.26 -20.56
C ALA A 141 -20.58 17.15 -21.91
N GLU A 142 -19.88 16.71 -22.95
CA GLU A 142 -20.48 16.45 -24.27
C GLU A 142 -21.45 15.25 -24.23
N GLU A 143 -21.04 14.12 -23.65
CA GLU A 143 -21.83 12.87 -23.66
C GLU A 143 -23.04 12.92 -22.72
N HIS A 144 -22.89 13.47 -21.52
CA HIS A 144 -23.89 13.39 -20.44
C HIS A 144 -24.58 14.71 -20.14
N SER A 145 -23.86 15.84 -20.22
CA SER A 145 -24.46 17.17 -20.03
C SER A 145 -25.05 17.77 -21.31
N GLY A 146 -24.63 17.27 -22.48
CA GLY A 146 -25.05 17.76 -23.79
C GLY A 146 -24.60 19.19 -24.11
N THR A 147 -23.63 19.73 -23.35
CA THR A 147 -23.09 21.08 -23.50
C THR A 147 -21.58 21.01 -23.35
N ALA A 148 -20.83 21.42 -24.37
CA ALA A 148 -19.37 21.45 -24.27
C ALA A 148 -18.93 22.46 -23.19
N ILE A 149 -17.91 22.07 -22.43
CA ILE A 149 -17.36 22.85 -21.31
C ILE A 149 -15.95 23.31 -21.65
N GLY A 150 -15.60 24.51 -21.20
CA GLY A 150 -14.21 24.94 -21.20
C GLY A 150 -13.83 25.73 -19.95
N TYR A 151 -12.53 25.73 -19.67
CA TYR A 151 -11.94 26.34 -18.48
C TYR A 151 -11.11 27.58 -18.82
N ASP A 152 -11.28 28.65 -18.06
CA ASP A 152 -10.37 29.79 -18.01
C ASP A 152 -10.02 30.15 -16.57
N SER A 153 -8.71 30.29 -16.29
CA SER A 153 -8.22 30.50 -14.92
C SER A 153 -8.37 31.94 -14.42
N HIS A 154 -8.63 32.91 -15.30
CA HIS A 154 -8.59 34.34 -15.00
C HIS A 154 -9.97 34.98 -14.87
N ASN A 155 -10.98 34.44 -15.56
CA ASN A 155 -12.33 34.99 -15.65
C ASN A 155 -13.31 34.19 -14.79
N TYR A 156 -14.10 34.87 -13.98
CA TYR A 156 -15.19 34.24 -13.21
C TYR A 156 -16.41 33.98 -14.12
N PRO A 157 -17.04 32.77 -14.09
CA PRO A 157 -16.96 31.73 -13.06
C PRO A 157 -15.99 30.57 -13.32
N TYR A 158 -14.94 30.77 -14.11
CA TYR A 158 -13.87 29.83 -14.49
C TYR A 158 -14.27 28.72 -15.45
N PHE A 159 -15.50 28.24 -15.39
CA PHE A 159 -16.05 27.29 -16.35
C PHE A 159 -17.12 27.98 -17.19
N PHE A 160 -17.01 27.84 -18.51
CA PHE A 160 -17.87 28.49 -19.50
C PHE A 160 -18.43 27.43 -20.46
N ALA A 161 -19.56 27.72 -21.08
CA ALA A 161 -20.02 26.92 -22.22
C ALA A 161 -19.08 27.18 -23.40
N ASP A 162 -18.45 26.13 -23.91
CA ASP A 162 -17.70 26.19 -25.16
C ASP A 162 -18.73 26.16 -26.30
N THR A 163 -19.00 27.33 -26.87
CA THR A 163 -20.11 27.49 -27.81
C THR A 163 -19.78 26.99 -29.21
N ASN A 164 -18.49 26.81 -29.49
CA ASN A 164 -17.98 26.40 -30.79
C ASN A 164 -17.44 24.95 -30.78
N ALA A 165 -17.31 24.34 -29.59
CA ALA A 165 -16.83 22.98 -29.35
C ALA A 165 -15.42 22.74 -29.91
N ASP A 166 -14.51 23.69 -29.74
CA ASP A 166 -13.09 23.57 -30.11
C ASP A 166 -12.18 23.17 -28.93
N GLY A 167 -12.76 23.01 -27.75
CA GLY A 167 -12.11 22.59 -26.51
C GLY A 167 -11.39 23.72 -25.77
N GLN A 168 -11.48 24.97 -26.25
CA GLN A 168 -10.85 26.15 -25.66
C GLN A 168 -11.88 27.26 -25.43
N ILE A 169 -11.60 28.13 -24.46
CA ILE A 169 -12.45 29.30 -24.19
C ILE A 169 -11.77 30.54 -24.77
N SER A 170 -12.40 31.13 -25.78
CA SER A 170 -11.97 32.42 -26.33
C SER A 170 -12.35 33.60 -25.41
N GLU A 171 -11.78 34.79 -25.65
CA GLU A 171 -12.15 36.01 -24.90
C GLU A 171 -13.65 36.35 -25.02
N ASP A 172 -14.28 36.02 -26.15
CA ASP A 172 -15.71 36.25 -26.38
C ASP A 172 -16.60 35.25 -25.63
N GLU A 173 -16.07 34.06 -25.29
CA GLU A 173 -16.75 33.03 -24.50
C GLU A 173 -16.48 33.15 -23.00
N ALA A 174 -15.34 33.72 -22.60
CA ALA A 174 -14.92 33.97 -21.21
C ALA A 174 -15.71 35.12 -20.54
N VAL A 175 -17.00 35.23 -20.84
CA VAL A 175 -17.90 36.26 -20.31
C VAL A 175 -18.86 35.68 -19.29
N ARG A 176 -19.14 36.42 -18.22
CA ARG A 176 -19.94 35.93 -17.09
C ARG A 176 -21.31 35.35 -17.49
N ASP A 177 -21.96 35.94 -18.49
CA ASP A 177 -23.26 35.50 -18.97
C ASP A 177 -23.21 34.15 -19.72
N ASN A 178 -22.01 33.73 -20.14
CA ASN A 178 -21.72 32.42 -20.76
C ASN A 178 -21.15 31.40 -19.76
N GLY A 179 -21.32 31.64 -18.45
CA GLY A 179 -20.92 30.69 -17.42
C GLY A 179 -21.59 29.33 -17.62
N TYR A 180 -20.83 28.25 -17.44
CA TYR A 180 -21.34 26.89 -17.60
C TYR A 180 -22.45 26.60 -16.58
N ASN A 181 -23.58 26.06 -17.03
CA ASN A 181 -24.78 25.82 -16.22
C ASN A 181 -25.36 24.41 -16.36
N ALA A 182 -24.76 23.53 -17.17
CA ALA A 182 -25.21 22.15 -17.35
C ALA A 182 -24.50 21.20 -16.36
N TRP A 183 -24.52 21.54 -15.06
CA TRP A 183 -23.81 20.78 -14.03
C TRP A 183 -24.57 19.52 -13.63
N THR A 184 -23.84 18.39 -13.61
CA THR A 184 -24.23 17.17 -12.91
C THR A 184 -23.44 17.05 -11.60
N PRO A 185 -23.89 16.25 -10.61
CA PRO A 185 -23.08 15.96 -9.43
C PRO A 185 -21.70 15.42 -9.77
N ARG A 186 -21.59 14.50 -10.74
CA ARG A 186 -20.30 13.90 -11.12
C ARG A 186 -19.34 14.94 -11.69
N LEU A 187 -19.82 15.75 -12.64
CA LEU A 187 -19.03 16.80 -13.26
C LEU A 187 -18.58 17.87 -12.25
N LEU A 188 -19.45 18.22 -11.30
CA LEU A 188 -19.11 19.20 -10.25
C LEU A 188 -17.95 18.72 -9.36
N LYS A 189 -17.92 17.42 -9.00
CA LYS A 189 -16.83 16.82 -8.21
C LYS A 189 -15.49 16.89 -8.97
N ALA A 190 -15.49 16.46 -10.22
CA ALA A 190 -14.29 16.48 -11.07
C ALA A 190 -13.78 17.91 -11.33
N ALA A 191 -14.67 18.83 -11.70
CA ALA A 191 -14.32 20.24 -11.93
C ALA A 191 -13.80 20.93 -10.66
N TYR A 192 -14.31 20.54 -9.48
CA TYR A 192 -13.82 21.05 -8.20
C TYR A 192 -12.36 20.65 -7.94
N ASN A 193 -12.02 19.37 -8.14
CA ASN A 193 -10.64 18.88 -8.00
C ASN A 193 -9.70 19.49 -9.05
N TYR A 194 -10.17 19.63 -10.29
CA TYR A 194 -9.43 20.34 -11.34
C TYR A 194 -9.11 21.78 -10.92
N GLN A 195 -10.10 22.53 -10.43
CA GLN A 195 -9.89 23.88 -9.93
C GLN A 195 -8.92 23.92 -8.75
N LEU A 196 -9.04 23.03 -7.76
CA LEU A 196 -8.10 22.97 -6.62
C LEU A 196 -6.66 22.84 -7.11
N SER A 197 -6.40 21.91 -8.04
CA SER A 197 -5.06 21.69 -8.59
C SER A 197 -4.46 22.92 -9.30
N LYS A 198 -5.31 23.85 -9.79
CA LYS A 198 -4.90 25.10 -10.45
C LYS A 198 -4.82 26.30 -9.49
N LYS A 199 -5.40 26.21 -8.29
CA LYS A 199 -5.52 27.35 -7.36
C LYS A 199 -4.49 27.35 -6.23
N ASP A 200 -3.64 26.34 -6.14
CA ASP A 200 -2.40 26.39 -5.36
C ASP A 200 -1.18 26.31 -6.29
N PRO A 201 -0.46 27.41 -6.56
CA PRO A 201 0.71 27.39 -7.44
C PRO A 201 1.89 26.55 -6.92
N GLY A 202 1.91 26.22 -5.63
CA GLY A 202 2.94 25.40 -4.99
C GLY A 202 2.49 23.98 -4.69
N MET A 203 1.37 23.53 -5.29
CA MET A 203 0.70 22.28 -4.95
C MET A 203 1.63 21.05 -4.98
N TYR A 204 2.55 21.01 -5.95
CA TYR A 204 3.56 19.96 -6.11
C TYR A 204 4.49 19.83 -4.89
N ALA A 205 4.76 20.94 -4.19
CA ALA A 205 5.61 20.98 -3.00
C ALA A 205 4.81 20.98 -1.68
N HIS A 206 3.56 21.47 -1.69
CA HIS A 206 2.73 21.50 -0.49
C HIS A 206 2.08 20.15 -0.19
N GLY A 207 1.76 19.35 -1.20
CA GLY A 207 1.04 18.09 -1.03
C GLY A 207 0.75 17.39 -2.36
N GLY A 208 1.77 17.33 -3.24
CA GLY A 208 1.61 16.87 -4.62
C GLY A 208 0.91 15.51 -4.75
N LYS A 209 1.26 14.55 -3.87
CA LYS A 209 0.64 13.21 -3.83
C LYS A 209 -0.87 13.25 -3.58
N TYR A 210 -1.34 14.13 -2.70
CA TYR A 210 -2.77 14.31 -2.45
C TYR A 210 -3.48 14.85 -3.70
N ILE A 211 -2.87 15.81 -4.40
CA ILE A 211 -3.42 16.35 -5.65
C ILE A 211 -3.46 15.29 -6.75
N ILE A 212 -2.39 14.51 -6.90
CA ILE A 212 -2.31 13.39 -7.84
C ILE A 212 -3.47 12.40 -7.59
N GLN A 213 -3.68 11.98 -6.34
CA GLN A 213 -4.77 11.07 -5.97
C GLN A 213 -6.14 11.65 -6.35
N LEU A 214 -6.39 12.94 -6.08
CA LEU A 214 -7.64 13.60 -6.44
C LEU A 214 -7.87 13.69 -7.95
N LEU A 215 -6.82 14.01 -8.72
CA LEU A 215 -6.91 14.11 -10.18
C LEU A 215 -7.16 12.74 -10.81
N TYR A 216 -6.39 11.74 -10.40
CA TYR A 216 -6.53 10.35 -10.85
C TYR A 216 -7.94 9.82 -10.55
N ASP A 217 -8.43 9.99 -9.32
CA ASP A 217 -9.75 9.51 -8.92
C ASP A 217 -10.89 10.24 -9.64
N SER A 218 -10.70 11.53 -9.95
CA SER A 218 -11.67 12.25 -10.78
C SER A 218 -11.73 11.73 -12.21
N VAL A 219 -10.61 11.35 -12.83
CA VAL A 219 -10.63 10.68 -14.14
C VAL A 219 -11.31 9.32 -14.03
N ALA A 220 -10.94 8.52 -13.02
CA ALA A 220 -11.49 7.19 -12.81
C ALA A 220 -13.02 7.21 -12.60
N ASP A 221 -13.54 8.18 -11.85
CA ASP A 221 -14.97 8.37 -11.62
C ASP A 221 -15.73 8.71 -12.92
N LEU A 222 -15.19 9.60 -13.75
CA LEU A 222 -15.78 9.95 -15.05
C LEU A 222 -15.73 8.76 -16.01
N ASN A 223 -14.63 8.01 -16.04
CA ASN A 223 -14.44 6.81 -16.86
C ASN A 223 -15.48 5.71 -16.60
N THR A 224 -16.18 5.72 -15.45
CA THR A 224 -17.23 4.73 -15.16
C THR A 224 -18.46 4.85 -16.08
N VAL A 225 -18.65 6.00 -16.73
CA VAL A 225 -19.84 6.29 -17.56
C VAL A 225 -19.50 6.84 -18.95
N LEU A 226 -18.25 7.16 -19.23
CA LEU A 226 -17.79 7.55 -20.57
C LEU A 226 -17.89 6.39 -21.56
N SER A 227 -18.31 6.69 -22.78
CA SER A 227 -18.37 5.69 -23.85
C SER A 227 -16.98 5.23 -24.29
N THR A 228 -15.99 6.13 -24.21
CA THR A 228 -14.57 5.87 -24.45
C THR A 228 -13.79 6.41 -23.25
N PRO A 229 -13.40 5.56 -22.29
CA PRO A 229 -12.63 5.99 -21.13
C PRO A 229 -11.28 6.61 -21.52
N VAL A 230 -10.86 7.63 -20.78
CA VAL A 230 -9.48 8.18 -20.83
C VAL A 230 -8.53 7.11 -20.30
N ASP A 231 -7.44 6.87 -21.01
CA ASP A 231 -6.48 5.82 -20.65
C ASP A 231 -5.70 6.19 -19.38
N LEU A 232 -5.73 5.28 -18.40
CA LEU A 232 -4.97 5.36 -17.15
C LEU A 232 -4.11 4.10 -16.94
N ALA A 233 -3.94 3.25 -17.96
CA ALA A 233 -3.30 1.94 -17.80
C ALA A 233 -1.84 2.03 -17.33
N GLU A 234 -1.12 3.07 -17.76
CA GLU A 234 0.27 3.33 -17.37
C GLU A 234 0.41 4.38 -16.27
N ALA A 235 -0.69 5.07 -15.92
CA ALA A 235 -0.72 6.10 -14.89
C ALA A 235 -0.78 5.46 -13.48
N HIS A 236 -0.10 6.08 -12.51
CA HIS A 236 -0.07 5.60 -11.14
C HIS A 236 -0.75 6.58 -10.17
N ARG A 237 -1.64 6.06 -9.32
CA ARG A 237 -2.33 6.87 -8.30
C ARG A 237 -1.47 7.15 -7.07
N ILE A 238 -0.63 6.20 -6.68
CA ILE A 238 0.08 6.17 -5.40
C ILE A 238 1.53 5.77 -5.58
N ASP A 239 2.34 6.06 -4.56
CA ASP A 239 3.73 5.61 -4.51
C ASP A 239 3.91 4.14 -4.17
N HIS A 240 5.15 3.68 -4.30
CA HIS A 240 5.54 2.36 -3.85
C HIS A 240 5.54 2.25 -2.31
N GLY A 241 4.83 1.25 -1.79
CA GLY A 241 4.99 0.68 -0.45
C GLY A 241 5.20 1.69 0.68
N HIS A 242 6.42 1.78 1.21
CA HIS A 242 6.75 2.63 2.36
C HIS A 242 6.43 4.12 2.19
N PHE A 243 6.33 4.61 0.95
CA PHE A 243 6.03 6.01 0.65
C PHE A 243 4.57 6.25 0.23
N ALA A 244 3.76 5.19 0.20
CA ALA A 244 2.33 5.23 -0.11
C ALA A 244 1.53 5.65 1.14
N GLY A 245 1.51 6.95 1.44
CA GLY A 245 0.90 7.48 2.67
C GLY A 245 -0.59 7.18 2.81
N SER A 246 -1.31 7.05 1.70
CA SER A 246 -2.73 6.69 1.67
C SER A 246 -3.04 5.23 1.97
N GLU A 247 -2.04 4.35 2.09
CA GLU A 247 -2.27 2.92 2.31
C GLU A 247 -2.66 2.60 3.76
N GLU A 248 -3.36 1.47 3.93
CA GLU A 248 -3.88 1.02 5.23
C GLU A 248 -2.79 0.91 6.30
N ALA A 249 -1.56 0.55 5.90
CA ALA A 249 -0.41 0.49 6.80
C ALA A 249 -0.13 1.81 7.53
N PHE A 250 -0.58 2.95 7.01
CA PHE A 250 -0.38 4.28 7.59
C PHE A 250 -1.68 5.00 7.97
N ARG A 251 -2.83 4.54 7.45
CA ARG A 251 -4.15 5.15 7.69
C ARG A 251 -5.00 4.46 8.76
N HIS A 252 -4.63 3.24 9.17
CA HIS A 252 -5.38 2.45 10.14
C HIS A 252 -5.71 3.19 11.44
N TRP A 253 -4.79 4.06 11.91
CA TRP A 253 -4.92 4.78 13.19
C TRP A 253 -5.30 6.25 13.04
N ASP A 254 -5.79 6.67 11.87
CA ASP A 254 -6.18 8.06 11.65
C ASP A 254 -7.30 8.51 12.62
N GLU A 255 -8.30 7.65 12.88
CA GLU A 255 -9.38 7.93 13.84
C GLU A 255 -8.90 7.94 15.30
N ASP A 256 -7.92 7.11 15.63
CA ASP A 256 -7.32 7.03 16.97
C ASP A 256 -6.39 8.23 17.26
N GLY A 257 -5.83 8.83 16.19
CA GLY A 257 -4.91 9.96 16.28
C GLY A 257 -3.50 9.60 16.77
N GLU A 258 -3.24 8.33 17.08
CA GLU A 258 -1.91 7.80 17.42
C GLU A 258 -1.75 6.33 17.02
N VAL A 259 -0.57 6.00 16.49
CA VAL A 259 -0.13 4.62 16.28
C VAL A 259 0.35 4.06 17.62
N PRO A 260 -0.24 2.96 18.13
CA PRO A 260 0.06 2.45 19.46
C PRO A 260 1.48 1.88 19.57
N PRO A 261 2.04 1.74 20.78
CA PRO A 261 3.42 1.30 20.98
C PRO A 261 3.78 -0.01 20.27
N ALA A 262 2.86 -0.97 20.25
CA ALA A 262 3.11 -2.28 19.65
C ALA A 262 3.22 -2.25 18.11
N CYS A 263 2.80 -1.14 17.47
CA CYS A 263 2.75 -0.98 16.02
C CYS A 263 3.67 0.15 15.53
N SER A 264 3.96 1.13 16.40
CA SER A 264 4.62 2.38 16.00
C SER A 264 6.00 2.18 15.37
N LYS A 265 6.77 1.16 15.79
CA LYS A 265 8.09 0.86 15.21
C LYS A 265 8.07 0.75 13.67
N CYS A 266 7.01 0.17 13.12
CA CYS A 266 6.93 -0.18 11.69
C CYS A 266 5.79 0.50 10.94
N HIS A 267 4.98 1.29 11.63
CA HIS A 267 3.82 1.99 11.05
C HIS A 267 3.84 3.49 11.35
N SER A 268 4.99 4.03 11.77
CA SER A 268 5.19 5.48 11.92
C SER A 268 6.61 5.86 11.52
N ALA A 269 6.77 7.03 10.92
CA ALA A 269 8.07 7.55 10.51
C ALA A 269 9.13 7.62 11.64
N PRO A 270 8.82 8.10 12.86
CA PRO A 270 9.82 8.19 13.95
C PRO A 270 9.99 6.88 14.74
N GLY A 271 9.15 5.86 14.52
CA GLY A 271 9.09 4.67 15.36
C GLY A 271 10.37 3.83 15.33
N LEU A 272 10.90 3.54 14.15
CA LEU A 272 12.14 2.78 14.00
C LEU A 272 13.35 3.56 14.57
N PRO A 273 13.57 4.85 14.22
CA PRO A 273 14.63 5.65 14.84
C PRO A 273 14.59 5.67 16.38
N LEU A 274 13.40 5.83 16.96
CA LEU A 274 13.25 5.79 18.42
C LEU A 274 13.64 4.42 18.99
N PHE A 275 13.18 3.34 18.35
CA PHE A 275 13.52 1.99 18.78
C PHE A 275 15.03 1.72 18.70
N LEU A 276 15.70 2.15 17.63
CA LEU A 276 17.14 1.96 17.47
C LEU A 276 17.95 2.76 18.50
N LYS A 277 17.47 3.94 18.89
CA LYS A 277 18.12 4.80 19.87
C LYS A 277 17.93 4.32 21.30
N ASP A 278 16.68 4.01 21.68
CA ASP A 278 16.29 3.82 23.08
C ASP A 278 15.89 2.37 23.42
N GLY A 279 15.79 1.48 22.42
CA GLY A 279 15.37 0.09 22.59
C GLY A 279 13.90 -0.07 23.01
N THR A 280 13.09 0.97 22.81
CA THR A 280 11.70 1.03 23.28
C THR A 280 10.75 1.47 22.18
N THR A 281 9.48 1.17 22.38
CA THR A 281 8.38 1.60 21.52
C THR A 281 7.33 2.30 22.37
N ILE A 282 6.85 3.45 21.91
CA ILE A 282 5.77 4.24 22.54
C ILE A 282 4.76 4.65 21.46
N SER A 283 3.62 5.21 21.84
CA SER A 283 2.66 5.77 20.88
C SER A 283 3.35 6.86 20.05
N GLN A 284 3.08 6.88 18.75
CA GLN A 284 3.62 7.87 17.80
C GLN A 284 2.48 8.47 16.99
N PRO A 285 2.59 9.72 16.51
CA PRO A 285 1.59 10.27 15.61
C PRO A 285 1.52 9.44 14.31
N PRO A 286 0.33 9.33 13.67
CA PRO A 286 0.22 8.78 12.33
C PRO A 286 1.10 9.58 11.36
N SER A 287 1.80 8.88 10.48
CA SER A 287 2.67 9.50 9.48
C SER A 287 2.13 9.28 8.08
N ASN A 288 2.49 10.14 7.14
CA ASN A 288 2.06 10.01 5.75
C ASN A 288 3.04 9.16 4.94
N GLY A 289 3.15 7.88 5.30
CA GLY A 289 4.24 7.00 4.89
C GLY A 289 5.46 7.12 5.82
N PHE A 290 6.56 6.47 5.46
CA PHE A 290 7.86 6.70 6.07
C PHE A 290 8.52 7.96 5.52
N GLN A 291 9.41 8.53 6.33
CA GLN A 291 10.27 9.64 5.93
C GLN A 291 11.69 9.11 5.63
N CYS A 292 12.51 9.92 4.96
CA CYS A 292 13.91 9.60 4.73
C CYS A 292 14.63 9.28 6.05
N SER A 293 14.33 10.06 7.09
CA SER A 293 14.84 9.92 8.46
C SER A 293 14.42 8.61 9.16
N THR A 294 13.46 7.86 8.63
CA THR A 294 13.10 6.54 9.17
C THR A 294 14.25 5.55 8.99
N CYS A 295 14.98 5.65 7.88
CA CYS A 295 16.07 4.74 7.51
C CYS A 295 17.45 5.40 7.53
N HIS A 296 17.49 6.72 7.32
CA HIS A 296 18.72 7.50 7.26
C HIS A 296 18.94 8.28 8.56
N ASP A 297 20.16 8.19 9.12
CA ASP A 297 20.54 8.90 10.35
C ASP A 297 21.11 10.30 10.08
N ASP A 298 21.52 10.56 8.83
CA ASP A 298 21.96 11.86 8.35
C ASP A 298 21.43 12.08 6.92
N LEU A 299 20.67 13.15 6.70
CA LEU A 299 20.07 13.48 5.40
C LEU A 299 20.96 14.38 4.53
N SER A 300 22.05 14.93 5.07
CA SER A 300 23.06 15.67 4.30
C SER A 300 24.04 14.73 3.59
N THR A 301 24.36 13.60 4.23
CA THR A 301 25.24 12.57 3.66
C THR A 301 24.49 11.32 3.20
N TYR A 302 23.20 11.21 3.53
CA TYR A 302 22.35 10.04 3.32
C TYR A 302 22.91 8.75 3.94
N SER A 303 23.64 8.84 5.06
CA SER A 303 24.03 7.64 5.81
C SER A 303 22.80 6.97 6.43
N GLN A 304 22.91 5.66 6.67
CA GLN A 304 21.84 4.83 7.22
C GLN A 304 22.16 4.46 8.66
N TYR A 305 21.12 4.19 9.46
CA TYR A 305 21.31 3.64 10.79
C TYR A 305 22.05 2.29 10.74
N GLU A 306 23.15 2.18 11.48
CA GLU A 306 23.88 0.92 11.61
C GLU A 306 23.21 -0.03 12.60
N VAL A 307 22.67 -1.14 12.10
CA VAL A 307 22.08 -2.20 12.92
C VAL A 307 22.98 -3.43 12.91
N LYS A 308 23.50 -3.82 14.08
CA LYS A 308 24.45 -4.94 14.21
C LYS A 308 23.78 -6.30 14.22
N GLU A 309 22.66 -6.41 14.92
CA GLU A 309 21.91 -7.64 15.11
C GLU A 309 20.44 -7.31 15.36
N VAL A 310 19.58 -8.30 15.14
CA VAL A 310 18.12 -8.19 15.29
C VAL A 310 17.61 -9.32 16.15
N THR A 311 16.76 -8.99 17.12
CA THR A 311 16.08 -9.97 17.97
C THR A 311 14.71 -10.32 17.39
N PHE A 312 14.57 -11.57 16.96
CA PHE A 312 13.33 -12.10 16.40
C PHE A 312 12.31 -12.44 17.50
N PRO A 313 11.02 -12.60 17.16
CA PRO A 313 9.98 -13.01 18.12
C PRO A 313 10.28 -14.33 18.85
N SER A 314 11.09 -15.22 18.28
CA SER A 314 11.56 -16.45 18.93
C SER A 314 12.56 -16.22 20.08
N GLY A 315 13.06 -14.99 20.24
CA GLY A 315 14.16 -14.65 21.13
C GLY A 315 15.54 -14.91 20.52
N ALA A 316 15.62 -15.43 19.30
CA ALA A 316 16.87 -15.57 18.58
C ALA A 316 17.44 -14.19 18.22
N VAL A 317 18.75 -14.04 18.39
CA VAL A 317 19.50 -12.86 17.96
C VAL A 317 20.33 -13.26 16.77
N VAL A 318 20.06 -12.62 15.62
CA VAL A 318 20.75 -12.92 14.36
C VAL A 318 21.37 -11.66 13.78
N ALA A 319 22.44 -11.84 13.03
CA ALA A 319 23.11 -10.77 12.31
C ALA A 319 23.31 -11.20 10.85
N SER A 320 22.89 -10.34 9.93
CA SER A 320 23.28 -10.41 8.53
C SER A 320 24.72 -9.94 8.35
N GLU A 321 25.38 -10.43 7.29
CA GLU A 321 26.69 -9.93 6.84
C GLU A 321 26.60 -8.49 6.30
N ASP A 322 25.39 -8.06 5.91
CA ASP A 322 25.06 -6.71 5.48
C ASP A 322 24.24 -5.99 6.56
N PRO A 323 24.78 -4.95 7.23
CA PRO A 323 24.06 -4.16 8.23
C PRO A 323 22.76 -3.53 7.72
N THR A 324 22.64 -3.20 6.43
CA THR A 324 21.39 -2.66 5.87
C THR A 324 20.28 -3.71 5.88
N THR A 325 20.61 -4.99 5.70
CA THR A 325 19.64 -6.09 5.84
C THR A 325 19.09 -6.16 7.28
N ASN A 326 19.92 -5.90 8.29
CA ASN A 326 19.46 -5.86 9.68
C ASN A 326 18.49 -4.69 9.93
N LEU A 327 18.67 -3.55 9.25
CA LEU A 327 17.71 -2.44 9.32
C LEU A 327 16.32 -2.90 8.86
N CYS A 328 16.22 -3.54 7.69
CA CYS A 328 14.96 -4.06 7.15
C CYS A 328 14.29 -5.09 8.07
N MET A 329 15.08 -6.00 8.64
CA MET A 329 14.57 -7.08 9.50
C MET A 329 13.99 -6.59 10.83
N ASN A 330 14.23 -5.35 11.24
CA ASN A 330 13.54 -4.81 12.43
C ASN A 330 12.01 -4.81 12.26
N CYS A 331 11.52 -4.72 11.02
CA CYS A 331 10.09 -4.77 10.71
C CYS A 331 9.70 -6.06 9.97
N HIS A 332 10.50 -6.51 9.01
CA HIS A 332 10.23 -7.71 8.20
C HIS A 332 10.61 -9.03 8.90
N GLN A 333 10.21 -9.20 10.16
CA GLN A 333 10.52 -10.38 11.00
C GLN A 333 9.29 -11.14 11.51
N GLY A 334 8.08 -10.65 11.21
CA GLY A 334 6.86 -11.13 11.84
C GLY A 334 6.76 -10.76 13.33
N ARG A 335 5.70 -11.21 13.99
CA ARG A 335 5.37 -10.91 15.39
C ARG A 335 5.14 -12.15 16.24
N GLN A 336 5.11 -13.33 15.62
CA GLN A 336 4.98 -14.62 16.29
C GLN A 336 6.02 -15.58 15.71
N SER A 337 6.28 -16.68 16.42
CA SER A 337 7.23 -17.71 16.01
C SER A 337 6.76 -19.07 16.52
N THR A 338 7.53 -20.11 16.18
CA THR A 338 7.45 -21.44 16.82
C THR A 338 7.26 -21.36 18.34
N VAL A 339 7.97 -20.44 19.02
CA VAL A 339 8.00 -20.38 20.49
C VAL A 339 6.64 -20.04 21.06
N GLN A 340 5.94 -19.05 20.50
CA GLN A 340 4.62 -18.65 20.98
C GLN A 340 3.58 -19.73 20.71
N VAL A 341 3.64 -20.38 19.54
CA VAL A 341 2.76 -21.50 19.20
C VAL A 341 2.95 -22.66 20.19
N ARG A 342 4.20 -23.07 20.44
CA ARG A 342 4.49 -24.12 21.44
C ARG A 342 3.96 -23.75 22.82
N ASN A 343 4.25 -22.55 23.30
CA ASN A 343 3.81 -22.10 24.62
C ASN A 343 2.28 -22.11 24.78
N ALA A 344 1.52 -21.77 23.73
CA ALA A 344 0.05 -21.79 23.81
C ALA A 344 -0.53 -23.22 23.78
N THR A 345 0.21 -24.17 23.19
CA THR A 345 -0.22 -25.57 23.03
C THR A 345 0.34 -26.52 24.10
N GLU A 346 1.27 -26.06 24.92
CA GLU A 346 1.96 -26.89 25.90
C GLU A 346 0.98 -27.51 26.92
N GLY A 347 1.10 -28.83 27.12
CA GLY A 347 0.27 -29.57 28.07
C GLY A 347 -1.19 -29.76 27.66
N LEU A 348 -1.55 -29.41 26.42
CA LEU A 348 -2.86 -29.69 25.84
C LEU A 348 -2.82 -31.02 25.05
N GLU A 349 -3.95 -31.72 25.00
CA GLU A 349 -4.10 -32.90 24.16
C GLU A 349 -4.21 -32.48 22.68
N ASP A 350 -3.41 -33.09 21.81
CA ASP A 350 -3.16 -32.59 20.44
C ASP A 350 -4.43 -32.38 19.60
N ASP A 351 -5.39 -33.30 19.71
CA ASP A 351 -6.63 -33.31 18.92
C ASP A 351 -7.88 -32.95 19.74
N ALA A 352 -7.71 -32.49 20.99
CA ALA A 352 -8.83 -32.03 21.80
C ALA A 352 -9.02 -30.52 21.64
N VAL A 353 -10.28 -30.09 21.50
CA VAL A 353 -10.63 -28.67 21.46
C VAL A 353 -10.26 -28.01 22.79
N ALA A 354 -9.47 -26.95 22.71
CA ALA A 354 -9.02 -26.18 23.86
C ALA A 354 -9.70 -24.81 23.89
N GLU A 355 -10.60 -24.58 24.84
CA GLU A 355 -11.47 -23.39 24.93
C GLU A 355 -10.71 -22.05 24.93
N LYS A 356 -9.46 -22.03 25.42
CA LYS A 356 -8.63 -20.83 25.50
C LYS A 356 -7.69 -20.64 24.31
N LEU A 357 -7.63 -21.61 23.41
CA LEU A 357 -6.74 -21.58 22.28
C LEU A 357 -7.35 -20.71 21.19
N GLY A 358 -6.55 -19.79 20.65
CA GLY A 358 -6.96 -18.88 19.60
C GLY A 358 -5.88 -18.80 18.52
N PHE A 359 -6.29 -18.41 17.33
CA PHE A 359 -5.37 -18.25 16.21
C PHE A 359 -4.27 -17.22 16.52
N MET A 360 -3.04 -17.55 16.14
CA MET A 360 -1.87 -16.70 16.30
C MET A 360 -1.44 -16.15 14.95
N ASN A 361 -1.48 -14.83 14.78
CA ASN A 361 -1.12 -14.17 13.54
C ASN A 361 0.39 -13.93 13.46
N VAL A 362 1.07 -14.49 12.45
CA VAL A 362 2.49 -14.22 12.18
C VAL A 362 2.77 -12.73 11.95
N HIS A 363 1.79 -11.99 11.42
CA HIS A 363 1.91 -10.63 10.93
C HIS A 363 2.80 -10.51 9.68
N TYR A 364 2.43 -9.61 8.78
CA TYR A 364 2.79 -9.60 7.36
C TYR A 364 4.30 -9.50 7.06
N PHE A 365 4.70 -10.01 5.88
CA PHE A 365 6.01 -9.85 5.26
C PHE A 365 7.19 -10.24 6.16
N ALA A 366 7.13 -11.42 6.76
CA ALA A 366 8.17 -11.98 7.63
C ALA A 366 9.41 -12.51 6.87
N ALA A 367 9.79 -11.85 5.78
CA ALA A 367 10.86 -12.27 4.85
C ALA A 367 12.20 -12.51 5.56
N GLY A 368 12.54 -11.70 6.57
CA GLY A 368 13.73 -11.91 7.40
C GLY A 368 13.68 -13.23 8.16
N ALA A 369 12.52 -13.59 8.71
CA ALA A 369 12.35 -14.85 9.43
C ALA A 369 12.42 -16.05 8.48
N THR A 370 11.86 -15.91 7.28
CA THR A 370 11.94 -16.95 6.24
C THR A 370 13.38 -17.15 5.77
N LYS A 371 14.07 -16.07 5.42
CA LYS A 371 15.48 -16.09 5.01
C LYS A 371 16.36 -16.79 6.04
N PHE A 372 16.13 -16.52 7.33
CA PHE A 372 16.90 -17.11 8.43
C PHE A 372 16.37 -18.45 8.92
N GLY A 373 15.29 -18.99 8.35
CA GLY A 373 14.81 -20.35 8.62
C GLY A 373 14.82 -20.73 10.10
N THR A 374 15.49 -21.85 10.43
CA THR A 374 15.55 -22.37 11.80
C THR A 374 16.34 -21.53 12.80
N GLU A 375 17.20 -20.61 12.36
CA GLU A 375 17.84 -19.65 13.25
C GLU A 375 16.85 -18.61 13.76
N ALA A 376 15.88 -18.19 12.94
CA ALA A 376 14.83 -17.25 13.36
C ALA A 376 13.58 -17.94 13.90
N LYS A 377 13.28 -19.16 13.46
CA LYS A 377 12.10 -19.98 13.83
C LYS A 377 10.77 -19.28 13.57
N GLY A 378 10.68 -18.57 12.44
CA GLY A 378 9.49 -17.83 12.03
C GLY A 378 8.26 -18.72 11.91
N GLY A 379 8.34 -19.77 11.10
CA GLY A 379 7.29 -20.79 11.02
C GLY A 379 7.26 -21.68 12.28
N TYR A 380 6.22 -22.48 12.44
CA TYR A 380 6.13 -23.52 13.48
C TYR A 380 6.89 -24.77 13.05
N GLU A 381 7.96 -25.08 13.78
CA GLU A 381 8.78 -26.27 13.61
C GLU A 381 8.29 -27.42 14.49
N TYR A 382 8.00 -28.57 13.87
CA TYR A 382 7.53 -29.78 14.53
C TYR A 382 8.66 -30.50 15.27
N GLU A 383 8.31 -31.16 16.38
CA GLU A 383 9.29 -31.86 17.23
C GLU A 383 9.92 -33.06 16.50
N GLY A 384 11.23 -33.26 16.69
CA GLY A 384 11.97 -34.36 16.07
C GLY A 384 12.28 -34.18 14.58
N LYS A 385 11.94 -33.02 14.01
CA LYS A 385 12.23 -32.66 12.62
C LYS A 385 13.40 -31.67 12.54
N ASP A 386 14.24 -31.83 11.53
CA ASP A 386 15.31 -30.89 11.21
C ASP A 386 14.83 -29.91 10.12
N TYR A 387 15.13 -28.63 10.33
CA TYR A 387 14.77 -27.54 9.41
C TYR A 387 16.02 -26.86 8.89
N VAL A 388 15.98 -26.42 7.63
CA VAL A 388 17.08 -25.66 7.05
C VAL A 388 17.19 -24.29 7.72
N GLY A 389 18.44 -23.86 7.87
CA GLY A 389 18.76 -22.54 8.39
C GLY A 389 18.80 -21.45 7.33
N VAL A 390 19.69 -20.48 7.55
CA VAL A 390 19.84 -19.30 6.68
C VAL A 390 20.01 -19.69 5.22
N PHE A 391 19.12 -19.18 4.36
CA PHE A 391 19.28 -19.24 2.92
C PHE A 391 20.41 -18.31 2.49
N ARG A 392 21.45 -18.91 1.93
CA ARG A 392 22.60 -18.19 1.37
C ARG A 392 22.54 -18.22 -0.14
N HIS A 393 22.30 -17.05 -0.71
CA HIS A 393 22.52 -16.82 -2.13
C HIS A 393 24.00 -16.52 -2.41
N VAL A 394 24.39 -16.32 -3.68
CA VAL A 394 25.77 -15.92 -4.00
C VAL A 394 26.14 -14.61 -3.31
N PRO A 395 27.41 -14.37 -2.91
CA PRO A 395 27.78 -13.24 -2.05
C PRO A 395 27.33 -11.85 -2.55
N LYS A 396 27.29 -11.63 -3.86
CA LYS A 396 26.81 -10.37 -4.46
C LYS A 396 25.33 -10.09 -4.16
N TYR A 397 24.53 -11.12 -3.93
CA TYR A 397 23.08 -11.10 -3.77
C TYR A 397 22.66 -11.61 -2.38
N ALA A 398 23.50 -11.41 -1.36
CA ALA A 398 23.27 -11.93 -0.02
C ALA A 398 22.33 -11.03 0.83
N GLY A 399 22.25 -9.73 0.52
CA GLY A 399 21.46 -8.74 1.27
C GLY A 399 20.13 -8.38 0.61
N CYS A 400 19.21 -7.78 1.38
CA CYS A 400 17.89 -7.40 0.86
C CYS A 400 18.00 -6.41 -0.33
N ILE A 401 18.79 -5.34 -0.18
CA ILE A 401 18.92 -4.29 -1.21
C ILE A 401 19.71 -4.71 -2.46
N THR A 402 20.37 -5.87 -2.39
CA THR A 402 21.04 -6.44 -3.58
C THR A 402 20.06 -7.09 -4.53
N CYS A 403 18.86 -7.48 -4.05
CA CYS A 403 17.78 -8.00 -4.88
C CYS A 403 16.62 -7.00 -5.03
N HIS A 404 16.31 -6.24 -3.98
CA HIS A 404 15.23 -5.26 -3.98
C HIS A 404 15.74 -3.84 -4.23
N SER A 405 14.94 -3.04 -4.92
CA SER A 405 15.10 -1.58 -4.97
C SER A 405 14.80 -0.99 -3.60
N THR A 406 15.73 -0.20 -3.04
CA THR A 406 15.58 0.36 -1.69
C THR A 406 14.36 1.27 -1.56
N HIS A 407 14.04 2.03 -2.61
CA HIS A 407 12.96 3.02 -2.55
C HIS A 407 11.71 2.65 -3.37
N LYS A 408 11.81 1.67 -4.29
CA LYS A 408 10.63 1.11 -4.98
C LYS A 408 10.11 -0.17 -4.32
N LEU A 409 10.95 -0.86 -3.54
CA LEU A 409 10.69 -2.18 -2.95
C LEU A 409 10.46 -3.32 -3.95
N GLU A 410 10.44 -3.03 -5.25
CA GLU A 410 10.41 -3.99 -6.35
C GLU A 410 11.69 -4.81 -6.45
N VAL A 411 11.58 -6.03 -6.99
CA VAL A 411 12.72 -6.89 -7.29
C VAL A 411 13.40 -6.43 -8.58
N LYS A 412 14.74 -6.37 -8.57
CA LYS A 412 15.57 -6.01 -9.72
C LYS A 412 15.70 -7.19 -10.70
N VAL A 413 14.59 -7.56 -11.34
CA VAL A 413 14.48 -8.78 -12.17
C VAL A 413 15.54 -8.89 -13.27
N GLU A 414 15.92 -7.75 -13.87
CA GLU A 414 16.94 -7.69 -14.93
C GLU A 414 18.32 -8.16 -14.48
N GLU A 415 18.62 -8.11 -13.18
CA GLU A 415 19.90 -8.59 -12.65
C GLU A 415 19.96 -10.13 -12.53
N CYS A 416 18.83 -10.82 -12.61
CA CYS A 416 18.71 -12.25 -12.32
C CYS A 416 18.83 -13.14 -13.57
N SER A 417 18.41 -12.63 -14.74
CA SER A 417 18.24 -13.38 -16.00
C SER A 417 19.49 -14.11 -16.47
N GLY A 418 20.68 -13.58 -16.17
CA GLY A 418 21.97 -14.20 -16.53
C GLY A 418 22.24 -15.53 -15.83
N CYS A 419 21.70 -15.75 -14.64
CA CYS A 419 21.82 -17.01 -13.90
C CYS A 419 20.51 -17.81 -13.87
N HIS A 420 19.38 -17.15 -14.07
CA HIS A 420 18.03 -17.72 -14.03
C HIS A 420 17.30 -17.49 -15.36
N PRO A 421 17.69 -18.20 -16.45
CA PRO A 421 17.14 -17.96 -17.78
C PRO A 421 15.64 -18.24 -17.90
N GLN A 422 15.08 -19.08 -17.03
CA GLN A 422 13.64 -19.41 -16.98
C GLN A 422 12.78 -18.17 -16.73
N MET A 423 13.33 -17.16 -16.05
CA MET A 423 12.62 -15.92 -15.73
C MET A 423 12.24 -15.09 -16.95
N ASN A 424 12.99 -15.23 -18.05
CA ASN A 424 12.76 -14.44 -19.26
C ASN A 424 11.39 -14.70 -19.89
N GLU A 425 10.81 -15.88 -19.63
CA GLU A 425 9.49 -16.25 -20.13
C GLU A 425 8.46 -16.39 -19.01
N GLY A 426 8.86 -16.86 -17.82
CA GLY A 426 7.93 -17.22 -16.74
C GLY A 426 8.02 -16.38 -15.46
N GLY A 427 8.78 -15.27 -15.46
CA GLY A 427 8.91 -14.41 -14.29
C GLY A 427 9.75 -15.03 -13.15
N LEU A 428 9.75 -14.39 -11.98
CA LEU A 428 10.50 -14.85 -10.80
C LEU A 428 10.03 -16.23 -10.33
N GLU A 429 8.75 -16.50 -10.50
CA GLU A 429 8.06 -17.71 -10.07
C GLU A 429 8.62 -18.93 -10.80
N ALA A 430 9.02 -18.78 -12.07
CA ALA A 430 9.63 -19.84 -12.87
C ALA A 430 11.07 -20.21 -12.46
N ILE A 431 11.64 -19.55 -11.45
CA ILE A 431 12.97 -19.93 -10.95
C ILE A 431 12.91 -21.36 -10.39
N ARG A 432 13.67 -22.26 -11.03
CA ARG A 432 13.96 -23.60 -10.51
C ARG A 432 15.46 -23.79 -10.36
N LEU A 433 15.92 -23.90 -9.12
CA LEU A 433 17.30 -24.30 -8.78
C LEU A 433 17.36 -25.65 -8.07
N THR A 434 16.21 -26.22 -7.70
CA THR A 434 16.09 -27.48 -6.97
C THR A 434 15.56 -28.58 -7.89
N ALA A 435 16.19 -29.75 -7.85
CA ALA A 435 15.79 -30.92 -8.65
C ALA A 435 14.57 -31.70 -8.12
N PRO A 436 14.29 -31.78 -6.80
CA PRO A 436 13.13 -32.52 -6.32
C PRO A 436 11.81 -31.86 -6.71
N ASP A 437 10.81 -32.71 -6.93
CA ASP A 437 9.37 -32.45 -7.02
C ASP A 437 8.83 -32.55 -5.57
N TYR A 438 8.47 -31.41 -4.99
CA TYR A 438 8.07 -31.28 -3.60
C TYR A 438 6.61 -31.65 -3.39
N ASP A 439 5.72 -31.31 -4.32
CA ASP A 439 4.28 -31.54 -4.21
C ASP A 439 3.84 -32.95 -4.69
N GLY A 440 4.71 -33.64 -5.41
CA GLY A 440 4.54 -35.01 -5.87
C GLY A 440 3.67 -35.18 -7.11
N ASP A 441 3.48 -34.12 -7.91
CA ASP A 441 2.63 -34.15 -9.11
C ASP A 441 3.35 -34.77 -10.35
N GLY A 442 4.67 -34.95 -10.26
CA GLY A 442 5.54 -35.49 -11.29
C GLY A 442 6.13 -34.45 -12.25
N ASP A 443 5.80 -33.16 -12.12
CA ASP A 443 6.35 -32.06 -12.88
C ASP A 443 7.63 -31.50 -12.23
N THR A 444 8.77 -31.89 -12.79
CA THR A 444 10.07 -31.38 -12.35
C THR A 444 10.56 -30.15 -13.14
N SER A 445 9.68 -29.57 -13.96
CA SER A 445 10.00 -28.46 -14.85
C SER A 445 9.45 -27.11 -14.39
N GLU A 446 8.42 -27.10 -13.55
CA GLU A 446 7.86 -25.88 -12.98
C GLU A 446 8.79 -25.19 -11.96
N GLY A 447 8.50 -23.94 -11.63
CA GLY A 447 9.32 -23.20 -10.67
C GLY A 447 9.06 -23.62 -9.23
N VAL A 448 9.96 -23.23 -8.32
CA VAL A 448 9.78 -23.51 -6.88
C VAL A 448 8.54 -22.82 -6.32
N ALA A 449 8.08 -21.72 -6.93
CA ALA A 449 6.86 -21.05 -6.47
C ALA A 449 5.62 -21.93 -6.65
N GLN A 450 5.51 -22.63 -7.79
CA GLN A 450 4.38 -23.51 -8.10
C GLN A 450 4.33 -24.72 -7.16
N GLU A 451 5.48 -25.37 -6.95
CA GLU A 451 5.65 -26.47 -6.00
C GLU A 451 5.15 -26.10 -4.59
N LEU A 452 5.47 -24.88 -4.14
CA LEU A 452 5.06 -24.39 -2.82
C LEU A 452 3.58 -23.99 -2.78
N GLU A 453 3.05 -23.44 -3.86
CA GLU A 453 1.62 -23.10 -3.99
C GLU A 453 0.77 -24.38 -3.95
N ALA A 454 1.17 -25.43 -4.66
CA ALA A 454 0.49 -26.72 -4.63
C ALA A 454 0.50 -27.35 -3.23
N LEU A 455 1.65 -27.32 -2.54
CA LEU A 455 1.74 -27.74 -1.13
C LEU A 455 0.87 -26.87 -0.20
N HIS A 456 0.78 -25.56 -0.46
CA HIS A 456 -0.02 -24.62 0.33
C HIS A 456 -1.52 -24.89 0.17
N GLN A 457 -1.98 -25.16 -1.06
CA GLN A 457 -3.36 -25.57 -1.37
C GLN A 457 -3.70 -26.94 -0.78
N ALA A 458 -2.77 -27.90 -0.88
CA ALA A 458 -2.93 -29.21 -0.25
C ALA A 458 -3.07 -29.08 1.28
N LEU A 459 -2.27 -28.21 1.89
CA LEU A 459 -2.36 -27.93 3.33
C LEU A 459 -3.70 -27.30 3.70
N TYR A 460 -4.21 -26.34 2.93
CA TYR A 460 -5.53 -25.76 3.17
C TYR A 460 -6.64 -26.82 3.15
N THR A 461 -6.63 -27.67 2.11
CA THR A 461 -7.56 -28.80 2.00
C THR A 461 -7.48 -29.71 3.23
N ALA A 462 -6.26 -30.08 3.66
CA ALA A 462 -6.06 -30.90 4.85
C ALA A 462 -6.54 -30.22 6.15
N ILE A 463 -6.38 -28.90 6.26
CA ILE A 463 -6.89 -28.09 7.38
C ILE A 463 -8.42 -28.15 7.41
N GLN A 464 -9.09 -27.95 6.28
CA GLN A 464 -10.56 -28.02 6.17
C GLN A 464 -11.08 -29.42 6.50
N ASP A 465 -10.42 -30.45 5.98
CA ASP A 465 -10.75 -31.85 6.26
C ASP A 465 -10.58 -32.20 7.73
N TYR A 466 -9.48 -31.78 8.37
CA TYR A 466 -9.24 -32.01 9.79
C TYR A 466 -10.28 -31.28 10.64
N ALA A 467 -10.56 -30.01 10.34
CA ALA A 467 -11.56 -29.21 11.04
C ALA A 467 -12.96 -29.84 10.96
N SER A 468 -13.35 -30.31 9.77
CA SER A 468 -14.66 -30.93 9.55
C SER A 468 -14.76 -32.33 10.17
N ASN A 469 -13.75 -33.19 9.99
CA ASN A 469 -13.86 -34.62 10.30
C ASN A 469 -13.30 -35.01 11.69
N VAL A 470 -12.32 -34.27 12.21
CA VAL A 470 -11.73 -34.53 13.53
C VAL A 470 -12.35 -33.63 14.58
N VAL A 471 -12.41 -32.32 14.30
CA VAL A 471 -12.93 -31.33 15.25
C VAL A 471 -14.46 -31.26 15.24
N ASN A 472 -15.10 -31.60 14.11
CA ASN A 472 -16.53 -31.41 13.86
C ASN A 472 -16.94 -29.92 13.84
N ALA A 473 -16.08 -29.07 13.31
CA ALA A 473 -16.33 -27.65 13.11
C ALA A 473 -15.58 -27.17 11.87
N ALA A 474 -16.28 -27.03 10.75
CA ALA A 474 -15.71 -26.60 9.48
C ALA A 474 -15.21 -25.15 9.56
N LEU A 475 -14.18 -24.84 8.75
CA LEU A 475 -13.53 -23.53 8.75
C LEU A 475 -13.19 -23.07 7.34
N VAL A 476 -13.10 -21.75 7.21
CA VAL A 476 -12.62 -21.06 6.00
C VAL A 476 -11.57 -20.02 6.37
N TYR A 477 -10.66 -19.75 5.44
CA TYR A 477 -9.64 -18.72 5.55
C TYR A 477 -9.91 -17.55 4.61
N ASP A 478 -9.83 -16.33 5.13
CA ASP A 478 -9.85 -15.09 4.35
C ASP A 478 -8.59 -14.27 4.64
N SER A 479 -7.82 -13.92 3.61
CA SER A 479 -6.58 -13.16 3.74
C SER A 479 -6.78 -11.68 4.05
N HIS A 480 -7.98 -11.14 3.81
CA HIS A 480 -8.35 -9.72 3.91
C HIS A 480 -9.13 -9.39 5.18
N ASN A 481 -9.87 -10.35 5.75
CA ASN A 481 -10.72 -10.13 6.92
C ASN A 481 -10.09 -10.68 8.21
N TYR A 482 -9.78 -9.83 9.18
CA TYR A 482 -9.34 -10.27 10.51
C TYR A 482 -10.52 -10.88 11.30
N PRO A 483 -10.35 -12.04 11.99
CA PRO A 483 -9.11 -12.73 12.36
C PRO A 483 -8.67 -13.87 11.42
N TYR A 484 -8.99 -13.77 10.13
CA TYR A 484 -8.59 -14.62 9.02
C TYR A 484 -9.19 -16.01 8.96
N PHE A 485 -9.53 -16.62 10.10
CA PHE A 485 -10.23 -17.91 10.14
C PHE A 485 -11.62 -17.74 10.70
N PHE A 486 -12.62 -18.25 9.98
CA PHE A 486 -14.04 -18.15 10.30
C PHE A 486 -14.70 -19.53 10.29
N ASN A 487 -15.83 -19.68 10.96
CA ASN A 487 -16.59 -20.92 10.84
C ASN A 487 -17.26 -20.96 9.47
N ASP A 488 -17.07 -22.06 8.76
CA ASP A 488 -17.81 -22.35 7.53
C ASP A 488 -19.19 -22.90 7.92
N THR A 489 -20.19 -22.03 7.92
CA THR A 489 -21.52 -22.34 8.44
C THR A 489 -22.40 -23.03 7.41
N ASN A 490 -22.10 -22.83 6.12
CA ASN A 490 -22.84 -23.43 5.02
C ASN A 490 -22.16 -24.70 4.44
N GLY A 491 -20.90 -24.95 4.79
CA GLY A 491 -20.12 -26.12 4.42
C GLY A 491 -19.63 -26.11 2.98
N ASN A 492 -19.45 -24.94 2.36
CA ASN A 492 -19.01 -24.81 0.97
C ASN A 492 -17.48 -24.72 0.82
N GLY A 493 -16.75 -24.55 1.92
CA GLY A 493 -15.29 -24.41 1.92
C GLY A 493 -14.76 -23.06 1.45
N GLU A 494 -15.60 -22.04 1.28
CA GLU A 494 -15.25 -20.71 0.76
C GLU A 494 -15.57 -19.59 1.77
N PRO A 495 -14.72 -18.54 1.88
CA PRO A 495 -14.98 -17.42 2.78
C PRO A 495 -16.06 -16.48 2.21
N ASP A 496 -17.33 -16.79 2.46
CA ASP A 496 -18.44 -15.92 2.04
C ASP A 496 -18.47 -14.61 2.84
N PRO A 497 -18.90 -13.48 2.24
CA PRO A 497 -19.00 -12.19 2.94
C PRO A 497 -19.86 -12.23 4.22
N GLU A 498 -20.90 -13.06 4.24
CA GLU A 498 -21.75 -13.27 5.42
C GLU A 498 -21.04 -14.03 6.55
N GLU A 499 -20.03 -14.83 6.21
CA GLU A 499 -19.26 -15.66 7.15
C GLU A 499 -17.96 -14.99 7.61
N ALA A 500 -17.33 -14.17 6.77
CA ALA A 500 -16.09 -13.45 7.02
C ALA A 500 -16.27 -12.24 7.98
N THR A 501 -17.02 -12.44 9.06
CA THR A 501 -17.34 -11.42 10.06
C THR A 501 -16.73 -11.76 11.42
N ARG A 502 -16.34 -10.73 12.19
CA ARG A 502 -15.68 -10.90 13.50
C ARG A 502 -16.49 -11.76 14.50
N ASP A 503 -17.81 -11.71 14.40
CA ASP A 503 -18.72 -12.49 15.25
C ASP A 503 -18.68 -13.99 14.90
N ASN A 504 -18.38 -14.33 13.65
CA ASN A 504 -18.24 -15.70 13.16
C ASN A 504 -16.78 -16.21 13.14
N ARG A 505 -15.87 -15.56 13.89
CA ARG A 505 -14.48 -16.04 14.02
C ARG A 505 -14.43 -17.52 14.43
N TYR A 506 -13.46 -18.25 13.90
CA TYR A 506 -13.25 -19.65 14.25
C TYR A 506 -12.72 -19.78 15.68
N GLY A 507 -13.41 -20.58 16.51
CA GLY A 507 -13.16 -20.68 17.96
C GLY A 507 -12.83 -22.08 18.47
N THR A 508 -12.89 -23.10 17.62
CA THR A 508 -12.76 -24.52 18.02
C THR A 508 -11.37 -25.07 17.71
N TRP A 509 -10.33 -24.43 18.22
CA TRP A 509 -8.95 -24.81 17.95
C TRP A 509 -8.50 -26.04 18.74
N THR A 510 -7.86 -27.00 18.06
CA THR A 510 -6.98 -28.01 18.67
C THR A 510 -5.52 -27.59 18.51
N PRO A 511 -4.59 -28.07 19.36
CA PRO A 511 -3.17 -27.86 19.12
C PRO A 511 -2.69 -28.26 17.73
N THR A 512 -3.09 -29.43 17.20
CA THR A 512 -2.72 -29.89 15.85
C THR A 512 -3.18 -28.90 14.78
N LEU A 513 -4.45 -28.49 14.81
CA LEU A 513 -5.03 -27.58 13.84
C LEU A 513 -4.37 -26.20 13.88
N LEU A 514 -4.09 -25.67 15.08
CA LEU A 514 -3.45 -24.37 15.22
C LEU A 514 -2.03 -24.35 14.64
N LYS A 515 -1.24 -25.41 14.88
CA LYS A 515 0.13 -25.53 14.35
C LYS A 515 0.13 -25.49 12.82
N ALA A 516 -0.77 -26.25 12.19
CA ALA A 516 -0.92 -26.28 10.74
C ALA A 516 -1.46 -24.95 10.17
N ALA A 517 -2.51 -24.38 10.77
CA ALA A 517 -3.07 -23.10 10.36
C ALA A 517 -2.08 -21.93 10.51
N TYR A 518 -1.22 -21.97 11.53
CA TYR A 518 -0.13 -21.02 11.70
C TYR A 518 0.85 -21.07 10.53
N ASN A 519 1.31 -22.27 10.15
CA ASN A 519 2.20 -22.45 9.01
C ASN A 519 1.52 -22.06 7.68
N TYR A 520 0.25 -22.41 7.50
CA TYR A 520 -0.53 -21.98 6.33
C TYR A 520 -0.53 -20.45 6.18
N GLN A 521 -0.82 -19.71 7.26
CA GLN A 521 -0.76 -18.25 7.21
C GLN A 521 0.68 -17.73 7.08
N TYR A 522 1.66 -18.38 7.71
CA TYR A 522 3.07 -18.00 7.61
C TYR A 522 3.51 -17.90 6.14
N VAL A 523 3.19 -18.92 5.34
CA VAL A 523 3.48 -18.95 3.90
C VAL A 523 2.67 -17.88 3.15
N ALA A 524 1.36 -17.78 3.41
CA ALA A 524 0.49 -16.80 2.75
C ALA A 524 0.88 -15.34 3.00
N LYS A 525 1.59 -15.05 4.10
CA LYS A 525 2.02 -13.70 4.49
C LYS A 525 3.46 -13.37 4.10
N ASP A 526 4.17 -14.27 3.43
CA ASP A 526 5.48 -14.02 2.78
C ASP A 526 5.44 -14.45 1.31
N PRO A 527 4.89 -13.61 0.39
CA PRO A 527 4.75 -13.97 -1.02
C PRO A 527 6.09 -14.24 -1.71
N GLY A 528 7.21 -13.72 -1.18
CA GLY A 528 8.56 -14.01 -1.66
C GLY A 528 9.18 -15.28 -1.08
N GLY A 529 8.44 -16.07 -0.29
CA GLY A 529 8.97 -17.20 0.47
C GLY A 529 9.71 -18.23 -0.37
N PHE A 530 9.28 -18.43 -1.63
CA PHE A 530 9.94 -19.31 -2.60
C PHE A 530 11.38 -18.89 -2.90
N ALA A 531 11.66 -17.58 -2.95
CA ALA A 531 12.98 -17.01 -3.19
C ALA A 531 13.75 -16.73 -1.88
N HIS A 532 13.05 -16.39 -0.79
CA HIS A 532 13.66 -16.10 0.49
C HIS A 532 14.26 -17.35 1.14
N ASN A 533 13.52 -18.47 1.14
CA ASN A 533 13.99 -19.78 1.62
C ASN A 533 13.00 -20.91 1.25
N GLY A 534 12.81 -21.19 -0.05
CA GLY A 534 11.79 -22.14 -0.50
C GLY A 534 11.88 -23.54 0.12
N LYS A 535 13.09 -24.02 0.46
CA LYS A 535 13.27 -25.29 1.19
C LYS A 535 12.67 -25.28 2.60
N TYR A 536 12.87 -24.19 3.33
CA TYR A 536 12.28 -24.05 4.66
C TYR A 536 10.76 -24.04 4.59
N ILE A 537 10.20 -23.32 3.61
CA ILE A 537 8.76 -23.28 3.36
C ILE A 537 8.21 -24.67 3.02
N ALA A 538 8.84 -25.41 2.10
CA ALA A 538 8.46 -26.78 1.77
C ALA A 538 8.47 -27.70 2.99
N GLN A 539 9.50 -27.60 3.85
CA GLN A 539 9.58 -28.40 5.09
C GLN A 539 8.43 -28.09 6.06
N LEU A 540 8.07 -26.81 6.22
CA LEU A 540 6.95 -26.40 7.06
C LEU A 540 5.61 -26.93 6.53
N LEU A 541 5.36 -26.79 5.22
CA LEU A 541 4.13 -27.25 4.58
C LEU A 541 4.00 -28.77 4.66
N TYR A 542 5.06 -29.49 4.28
CA TYR A 542 5.10 -30.95 4.31
C TYR A 542 4.87 -31.50 5.73
N ASP A 543 5.58 -30.98 6.74
CA ASP A 543 5.40 -31.46 8.12
C ASP A 543 4.03 -31.08 8.70
N SER A 544 3.43 -29.99 8.21
CA SER A 544 2.05 -29.62 8.58
C SER A 544 1.04 -30.60 8.01
N LEU A 545 1.19 -31.00 6.75
CA LEU A 545 0.41 -32.07 6.12
C LEU A 545 0.52 -33.38 6.89
N GLU A 546 1.75 -33.82 7.22
CA GLU A 546 1.94 -35.04 8.02
C GLU A 546 1.27 -34.94 9.39
N SER A 547 1.30 -33.76 10.04
CA SER A 547 0.66 -33.57 11.34
C SER A 547 -0.86 -33.72 11.33
N LEU A 548 -1.49 -33.44 10.19
CA LEU A 548 -2.93 -33.62 9.97
C LEU A 548 -3.28 -35.02 9.46
N ASN A 549 -2.31 -35.94 9.37
CA ASN A 549 -2.42 -37.25 8.72
C ASN A 549 -2.85 -37.16 7.24
N ALA A 550 -2.49 -36.09 6.53
CA ALA A 550 -2.69 -36.00 5.09
C ALA A 550 -1.69 -36.91 4.35
N THR A 551 -2.05 -37.35 3.14
CA THR A 551 -1.19 -38.22 2.32
C THR A 551 -0.02 -37.42 1.76
N THR A 552 1.21 -37.86 2.03
CA THR A 552 2.45 -37.26 1.52
C THR A 552 3.32 -38.25 0.72
N GLU A 553 2.80 -39.43 0.37
CA GLU A 553 3.60 -40.53 -0.21
C GLU A 553 4.34 -40.17 -1.52
N ALA A 554 3.77 -39.28 -2.33
CA ALA A 554 4.39 -38.80 -3.57
C ALA A 554 5.24 -37.53 -3.38
N MET A 555 5.03 -36.81 -2.28
CA MET A 555 5.70 -35.54 -1.96
C MET A 555 7.13 -35.78 -1.48
N VAL A 556 8.01 -34.80 -1.71
CA VAL A 556 9.39 -34.84 -1.22
C VAL A 556 9.63 -33.74 -0.21
N ARG A 557 9.95 -34.14 1.03
CA ARG A 557 10.48 -33.23 2.05
C ARG A 557 11.97 -32.92 1.77
N PRO A 558 12.37 -31.67 1.54
CA PRO A 558 13.77 -31.30 1.25
C PRO A 558 14.73 -31.33 2.44
#